data_AF-A0A7Y4S1I8-F1
#
_entry.id   AF-A0A7Y4S1I8-F1
#
_cell.length_a   1.000
_cell.length_b   1.000
_cell.length_c   1.000
_cell.angle_alpha   90.00
_cell.angle_beta   90.00
_cell.angle_gamma   90.00
#
_symmetry.space_group_name_H-M   'P 1'
#
loop_
_entity.id
_entity.type
_entity.pdbx_description
1 polymer ?
#
loop_
_entity_poly.entity_id
_entity_poly.type
_entity_poly.pdbx_seq_one_letter_code
_entity_poly.pdbx_strand_id
1 'polypeptide(L)'
;MHELAAQELYQALAYTESIDEVAGRKIIEHFQLEQPALAETLFDLFPAVIAEESLAMSTLFMDLCFDVLCVYQNVFGPLPSQKEVAIDWLEKQVMLWDVELQALIQEKDMDKRIRAKLQDRLCQRALQEPMQLGLVNFMNAAIDDYASENTSRVPAIKTTQTMIFIVIRLFSNLYSHVSNAAENYSIRV
;
A
#
# COMPACT_ATOMS: atom_id res chain seq x y z
N MET A 1 -4.64 -15.36 0.45
CA MET A 1 -3.46 -14.66 0.98
C MET A 1 -3.39 -14.85 2.50
N HIS A 2 -2.20 -15.05 3.07
CA HIS A 2 -1.96 -15.19 4.51
C HIS A 2 -1.12 -14.03 5.06
N GLU A 3 -1.21 -13.76 6.36
CA GLU A 3 -0.31 -12.81 7.04
C GLU A 3 1.13 -13.36 7.05
N LEU A 4 2.10 -12.54 6.66
CA LEU A 4 3.51 -12.91 6.60
C LEU A 4 4.04 -13.24 7.99
N ALA A 5 4.60 -14.44 8.14
CA ALA A 5 5.35 -14.77 9.33
C ALA A 5 6.64 -13.92 9.40
N ALA A 6 7.17 -13.67 10.60
CA ALA A 6 8.34 -12.80 10.78
C ALA A 6 9.56 -13.21 9.91
N GLN A 7 9.81 -14.52 9.77
CA GLN A 7 10.90 -15.03 8.94
C GLN A 7 10.65 -14.79 7.44
N GLU A 8 9.41 -14.99 6.99
CA GLU A 8 9.00 -14.79 5.60
C GLU A 8 9.09 -13.30 5.22
N LEU A 9 8.61 -12.43 6.10
CA LEU A 9 8.75 -10.98 5.96
C LEU A 9 10.22 -10.55 5.89
N TYR A 10 11.07 -11.06 6.79
CA TYR A 10 12.50 -10.73 6.79
C TYR A 10 13.19 -11.17 5.49
N GLN A 11 12.87 -12.36 5.00
CA GLN A 11 13.42 -12.87 3.73
C GLN A 11 12.94 -12.06 2.54
N ALA A 12 11.66 -11.66 2.52
CA ALA A 12 11.11 -10.83 1.47
C ALA A 12 11.73 -9.43 1.44
N LEU A 13 11.98 -8.83 2.60
CA LEU A 13 12.67 -7.53 2.71
C LEU A 13 14.15 -7.64 2.32
N ALA A 14 14.86 -8.68 2.76
CA ALA A 14 16.24 -8.92 2.32
C ALA A 14 16.33 -9.15 0.80
N TYR A 15 15.28 -9.73 0.20
CA TYR A 15 15.17 -9.83 -1.25
C TYR A 15 15.05 -8.45 -1.90
N THR A 16 14.24 -7.52 -1.37
CA THR A 16 14.10 -6.18 -1.97
C THR A 16 15.45 -5.43 -1.99
N GLU A 17 16.22 -5.53 -0.91
CA GLU A 17 17.58 -4.96 -0.82
C GLU A 17 18.58 -5.55 -1.82
N SER A 18 18.32 -6.77 -2.31
CA SER A 18 19.19 -7.46 -3.27
C SER A 18 18.94 -7.08 -4.73
N ILE A 19 17.86 -6.35 -5.00
CA ILE A 19 17.45 -5.97 -6.36
C ILE A 19 18.34 -4.83 -6.86
N ASP A 20 19.02 -5.06 -7.99
CA ASP A 20 19.76 -4.00 -8.67
C ASP A 20 18.86 -3.05 -9.46
N GLU A 21 19.40 -1.90 -9.89
CA GLU A 21 18.64 -0.87 -10.60
C GLU A 21 17.99 -1.39 -11.90
N VAL A 22 18.65 -2.31 -12.61
CA VAL A 22 18.16 -2.84 -13.89
C VAL A 22 16.97 -3.76 -13.64
N ALA A 23 17.05 -4.63 -12.64
CA ALA A 23 15.97 -5.50 -12.21
C ALA A 23 14.81 -4.68 -11.64
N GLY A 24 15.08 -3.69 -10.79
CA GLY A 24 14.06 -2.81 -10.21
C GLY A 24 13.29 -2.05 -11.27
N ARG A 25 13.98 -1.51 -12.28
CA ARG A 25 13.34 -0.84 -13.42
C ARG A 25 12.37 -1.76 -14.16
N LYS A 26 12.74 -3.02 -14.41
CA LYS A 26 11.86 -4.00 -15.08
C LYS A 26 10.63 -4.33 -14.25
N ILE A 27 10.76 -4.40 -12.92
CA ILE A 27 9.63 -4.63 -12.02
C ILE A 27 8.64 -3.46 -12.10
N ILE A 28 9.14 -2.22 -12.07
CA ILE A 28 8.31 -1.02 -12.21
C ILE A 28 7.65 -0.96 -13.60
N GLU A 29 8.40 -1.18 -14.67
CA GLU A 29 7.87 -1.21 -16.04
C GLU A 29 6.76 -2.26 -16.20
N HIS A 30 6.98 -3.46 -15.66
CA HIS A 30 5.96 -4.51 -15.68
C HIS A 30 4.72 -4.13 -14.86
N PHE A 31 4.92 -3.54 -13.67
CA PHE A 31 3.81 -3.08 -12.84
C PHE A 31 2.97 -2.00 -13.53
N GLN A 32 3.60 -1.03 -14.18
CA GLN A 32 2.92 0.01 -14.96
C GLN A 32 2.10 -0.57 -16.13
N LEU A 33 2.57 -1.65 -16.75
CA LEU A 33 1.85 -2.33 -17.81
C LEU A 33 0.64 -3.13 -17.29
N GLU A 34 0.81 -3.86 -16.19
CA GLU A 34 -0.24 -4.73 -15.66
C GLU A 34 -1.28 -3.99 -14.82
N GLN A 35 -0.91 -2.90 -14.15
CA GLN A 35 -1.74 -2.15 -13.22
C GLN A 35 -1.51 -0.62 -13.34
N PRO A 36 -1.77 -0.01 -14.51
CA PRO A 36 -1.41 1.38 -14.82
C PRO A 36 -2.00 2.40 -13.83
N ALA A 37 -3.28 2.27 -13.50
CA ALA A 37 -3.96 3.19 -12.57
C ALA A 37 -3.41 3.09 -11.14
N LEU A 38 -3.05 1.88 -10.69
CA LEU A 38 -2.45 1.69 -9.38
C LEU A 38 -1.02 2.24 -9.38
N ALA A 39 -0.24 2.01 -10.44
CA ALA A 39 1.10 2.56 -10.58
C ALA A 39 1.11 4.10 -10.54
N GLU A 40 0.22 4.76 -11.29
CA GLU A 40 0.04 6.22 -11.26
C GLU A 40 -0.35 6.71 -9.85
N THR A 41 -1.22 5.97 -9.17
CA THR A 41 -1.61 6.32 -7.79
C THR A 41 -0.41 6.28 -6.84
N LEU A 42 0.38 5.20 -6.89
CA LEU A 42 1.47 4.95 -5.94
C LEU A 42 2.74 5.76 -6.21
N PHE A 43 3.05 6.02 -7.49
CA PHE A 43 4.31 6.66 -7.88
C PHE A 43 4.14 8.10 -8.36
N ASP A 44 2.91 8.60 -8.55
CA ASP A 44 2.66 10.00 -8.91
C ASP A 44 1.72 10.70 -7.92
N LEU A 45 0.49 10.20 -7.73
CA LEU A 45 -0.54 10.91 -6.95
C LEU A 45 -0.24 10.98 -5.45
N PHE A 46 0.00 9.85 -4.80
CA PHE A 46 0.29 9.81 -3.36
C PHE A 46 1.60 10.53 -3.00
N PRO A 47 2.71 10.34 -3.73
CA PRO A 47 3.93 11.10 -3.50
C PRO A 47 3.71 12.62 -3.64
N ALA A 48 2.90 13.08 -4.59
CA ALA A 48 2.61 14.50 -4.76
C ALA A 48 1.92 15.12 -3.52
N VAL A 49 0.98 14.40 -2.88
CA VAL A 49 0.34 14.84 -1.64
C VAL A 49 1.36 14.97 -0.51
N ILE A 50 2.26 13.99 -0.36
CA ILE A 50 3.31 14.04 0.69
C ILE A 50 4.31 15.17 0.40
N ALA A 51 4.59 15.45 -0.87
CA ALA A 51 5.54 16.48 -1.29
C ALA A 51 5.10 17.91 -0.90
N GLU A 52 3.79 18.13 -0.66
CA GLU A 52 3.28 19.40 -0.11
C GLU A 52 3.85 19.69 1.28
N GLU A 53 4.15 18.66 2.06
CA GLU A 53 4.71 18.76 3.41
C GLU A 53 6.22 18.50 3.43
N SER A 54 6.70 17.51 2.66
CA SER A 54 8.12 17.18 2.57
C SER A 54 8.45 16.37 1.32
N LEU A 55 9.21 16.97 0.39
CA LEU A 55 9.73 16.28 -0.78
C LEU A 55 10.60 15.07 -0.41
N ALA A 56 11.39 15.17 0.66
CA ALA A 56 12.25 14.07 1.11
C ALA A 56 11.44 12.85 1.59
N MET A 57 10.29 13.07 2.21
CA MET A 57 9.38 11.99 2.64
C MET A 57 8.59 11.42 1.46
N SER A 58 8.28 12.25 0.47
CA SER A 58 7.69 11.82 -0.80
C SER A 58 8.61 10.87 -1.56
N THR A 59 9.90 11.17 -1.63
CA THR A 59 10.90 10.26 -2.22
C THR A 59 11.00 8.95 -1.45
N LEU A 60 11.15 9.01 -0.12
CA LEU A 60 11.16 7.80 0.71
C LEU A 60 9.90 6.95 0.48
N PHE A 61 8.73 7.59 0.41
CA PHE A 61 7.47 6.90 0.19
C PHE A 61 7.46 6.09 -1.11
N MET A 62 8.02 6.64 -2.20
CA MET A 62 8.14 5.89 -3.46
C MET A 62 9.05 4.67 -3.31
N ASP A 63 10.14 4.79 -2.56
CA ASP A 63 11.03 3.65 -2.28
C ASP A 63 10.30 2.57 -1.48
N LEU A 64 9.55 2.95 -0.44
CA LEU A 64 8.74 2.01 0.36
C LEU A 64 7.60 1.37 -0.46
N CYS A 65 6.99 2.11 -1.39
CA CYS A 65 6.02 1.55 -2.33
C CYS A 65 6.64 0.45 -3.21
N PHE A 66 7.88 0.67 -3.66
CA PHE A 66 8.63 -0.33 -4.41
C PHE A 66 8.96 -1.55 -3.55
N ASP A 67 9.36 -1.37 -2.29
CA ASP A 67 9.58 -2.48 -1.36
C ASP A 67 8.30 -3.29 -1.15
N VAL A 68 7.15 -2.64 -0.92
CA VAL A 68 5.86 -3.31 -0.77
C VAL A 68 5.54 -4.12 -2.04
N LEU A 69 5.66 -3.52 -3.22
CA LEU A 69 5.46 -4.21 -4.50
C LEU A 69 6.32 -5.48 -4.59
N CYS A 70 7.61 -5.37 -4.26
CA CYS A 70 8.56 -6.49 -4.34
C CYS A 70 8.27 -7.57 -3.30
N VAL A 71 7.94 -7.21 -2.06
CA VAL A 71 7.55 -8.15 -1.00
C VAL A 71 6.34 -8.97 -1.45
N TYR A 72 5.29 -8.31 -1.95
CA TYR A 72 4.10 -9.03 -2.39
C TYR A 72 4.38 -9.94 -3.59
N GLN A 73 5.15 -9.48 -4.59
CA GLN A 73 5.49 -10.32 -5.73
C GLN A 73 6.36 -11.53 -5.35
N ASN A 74 7.31 -11.33 -4.42
CA ASN A 74 8.21 -12.38 -3.96
C ASN A 74 7.46 -13.49 -3.22
N VAL A 75 6.50 -13.11 -2.36
CA VAL A 75 5.81 -14.08 -1.50
C VAL A 75 4.56 -14.67 -2.15
N PHE A 76 3.74 -13.84 -2.78
CA PHE A 76 2.43 -14.24 -3.29
C PHE A 76 2.41 -14.50 -4.81
N GLY A 77 3.54 -14.32 -5.48
CA GLY A 77 3.67 -14.52 -6.93
C GLY A 77 3.37 -13.27 -7.74
N PRO A 78 3.31 -13.38 -9.08
CA PRO A 78 3.13 -12.22 -9.96
C PRO A 78 1.81 -11.50 -9.68
N LEU A 79 1.80 -10.20 -9.96
CA LEU A 79 0.60 -9.39 -9.90
C LEU A 79 -0.50 -9.99 -10.78
N PRO A 80 -1.75 -10.05 -10.31
CA PRO A 80 -2.87 -10.39 -11.17
C PRO A 80 -3.01 -9.33 -12.25
N SER A 81 -3.31 -9.74 -13.49
CA SER A 81 -3.47 -8.78 -14.57
C SER A 81 -4.74 -7.95 -14.39
N GLN A 82 -4.76 -6.68 -14.79
CA GLN A 82 -5.98 -5.86 -14.75
C GLN A 82 -7.12 -6.43 -15.63
N LYS A 83 -6.82 -7.36 -16.54
CA LYS A 83 -7.84 -8.08 -17.33
C LYS A 83 -8.57 -9.15 -16.52
N GLU A 84 -7.92 -9.70 -15.49
CA GLU A 84 -8.50 -10.70 -14.57
C GLU A 84 -9.18 -10.04 -13.36
N VAL A 85 -8.72 -8.84 -12.99
CA VAL A 85 -9.34 -8.01 -11.96
C VAL A 85 -10.43 -7.17 -12.61
N ALA A 86 -11.71 -7.51 -12.36
CA ALA A 86 -12.83 -6.76 -12.92
C ALA A 86 -12.67 -5.25 -12.70
N ILE A 87 -12.88 -4.43 -13.75
CA ILE A 87 -12.78 -2.95 -13.71
C ILE A 87 -13.55 -2.37 -12.51
N ASP A 88 -14.71 -2.95 -12.21
CA ASP A 88 -15.56 -2.64 -11.05
C ASP A 88 -14.85 -2.76 -9.70
N TRP A 89 -13.80 -3.58 -9.58
CA TRP A 89 -13.02 -3.73 -8.36
C TRP A 89 -12.21 -2.47 -8.07
N LEU A 90 -11.46 -1.99 -9.07
CA LEU A 90 -10.62 -0.81 -8.90
C LEU A 90 -11.51 0.42 -8.65
N GLU A 91 -12.64 0.54 -9.36
CA GLU A 91 -13.63 1.61 -9.13
C GLU A 91 -14.24 1.55 -7.73
N LYS A 92 -14.56 0.36 -7.21
CA LYS A 92 -15.05 0.19 -5.84
C LYS A 92 -13.98 0.55 -4.82
N GLN A 93 -12.72 0.21 -5.06
CA GLN A 93 -11.64 0.60 -4.18
C GLN A 93 -11.41 2.12 -4.21
N VAL A 94 -11.39 2.74 -5.39
CA VAL A 94 -11.27 4.20 -5.58
C VAL A 94 -12.41 4.97 -4.90
N MET A 95 -13.67 4.50 -4.98
CA MET A 95 -14.79 5.11 -4.24
C MET A 95 -14.62 5.01 -2.72
N LEU A 96 -14.07 3.90 -2.23
CA LEU A 96 -13.80 3.74 -0.80
C LEU A 96 -12.63 4.63 -0.36
N TRP A 97 -11.63 4.81 -1.23
CA TRP A 97 -10.49 5.67 -0.98
C TRP A 97 -10.84 7.15 -1.04
N ASP A 98 -11.73 7.61 -1.93
CA ASP A 98 -12.12 9.03 -1.98
C ASP A 98 -12.73 9.47 -0.63
N VAL A 99 -13.55 8.62 0.00
CA VAL A 99 -14.09 8.87 1.34
C VAL A 99 -13.02 8.86 2.43
N GLU A 100 -12.02 7.98 2.32
CA GLU A 100 -10.93 7.85 3.31
C GLU A 100 -9.87 8.96 3.15
N LEU A 101 -9.52 9.31 1.92
CA LEU A 101 -8.57 10.33 1.51
C LEU A 101 -9.12 11.74 1.75
N GLN A 102 -10.40 12.01 1.43
CA GLN A 102 -11.06 13.28 1.75
C GLN A 102 -11.11 13.53 3.26
N ALA A 103 -11.30 12.48 4.06
CA ALA A 103 -11.30 12.60 5.52
C ALA A 103 -9.89 12.84 6.11
N LEU A 104 -8.83 12.41 5.41
CA LEU A 104 -7.44 12.67 5.76
C LEU A 104 -6.99 14.08 5.34
N ILE A 105 -7.31 14.50 4.11
CA ILE A 105 -7.02 15.84 3.59
C ILE A 105 -7.76 16.92 4.39
N GLN A 106 -8.97 16.66 4.86
CA GLN A 106 -9.73 17.58 5.72
C GLN A 106 -9.38 17.51 7.22
N GLU A 107 -8.34 16.76 7.64
CA GLU A 107 -7.93 16.74 9.05
C GLU A 107 -7.55 18.12 9.62
N LYS A 108 -7.30 19.12 8.77
CA LYS A 108 -7.11 20.51 9.23
C LYS A 108 -8.36 21.13 9.87
N ASP A 109 -9.57 20.60 9.62
CA ASP A 109 -10.84 21.16 10.15
C ASP A 109 -11.93 20.12 10.50
N MET A 110 -11.58 18.84 10.74
CA MET A 110 -12.60 17.79 10.91
C MET A 110 -13.14 17.62 12.35
N ASP A 111 -14.48 17.60 12.48
CA ASP A 111 -15.21 17.33 13.72
C ASP A 111 -14.83 15.96 14.34
N LYS A 112 -14.59 15.94 15.66
CA LYS A 112 -14.12 14.76 16.41
C LYS A 112 -15.02 13.52 16.24
N ARG A 113 -16.31 13.70 15.96
CA ARG A 113 -17.29 12.62 15.82
C ARG A 113 -17.22 11.92 14.46
N ILE A 114 -16.84 12.65 13.42
CA ILE A 114 -16.61 12.11 12.08
C ILE A 114 -15.30 11.33 12.07
N ARG A 115 -14.25 11.88 12.71
CA ARG A 115 -12.96 11.21 12.93
C ARG A 115 -13.10 9.85 13.60
N ALA A 116 -13.86 9.78 14.70
CA ALA A 116 -14.08 8.53 15.43
C ALA A 116 -14.83 7.48 14.59
N LYS A 117 -15.84 7.90 13.80
CA LYS A 117 -16.56 6.99 12.89
C LYS A 117 -15.70 6.48 11.75
N LEU A 118 -14.75 7.29 11.28
CA LEU A 118 -13.85 6.91 10.20
C LEU A 118 -12.77 5.93 10.69
N GLN A 119 -12.17 6.19 11.85
CA GLN A 119 -11.30 5.24 12.54
C GLN A 119 -12.03 3.93 12.84
N ASP A 120 -13.28 3.99 13.32
CA ASP A 120 -14.09 2.80 13.60
C ASP A 120 -14.39 2.00 12.33
N ARG A 121 -14.65 2.66 11.19
CA ARG A 121 -14.82 1.98 9.89
C ARG A 121 -13.52 1.38 9.35
N LEU A 122 -12.38 2.08 9.49
CA LEU A 122 -11.07 1.59 9.11
C LEU A 122 -10.66 0.37 9.96
N CYS A 123 -10.90 0.43 11.27
CA CYS A 123 -10.69 -0.67 12.22
C CYS A 123 -11.65 -1.84 11.98
N GLN A 124 -12.95 -1.59 11.75
CA GLN A 124 -13.93 -2.65 11.47
C GLN A 124 -13.64 -3.41 10.19
N ARG A 125 -13.10 -2.74 9.16
CA ARG A 125 -12.65 -3.42 7.94
C ARG A 125 -11.28 -4.10 8.11
N ALA A 126 -10.38 -3.51 8.89
CA ALA A 126 -9.12 -4.15 9.26
C ALA A 126 -9.30 -5.47 10.04
N LEU A 127 -10.47 -5.66 10.66
CA LEU A 127 -10.83 -6.90 11.36
C LEU A 127 -11.37 -8.01 10.44
N GLN A 128 -11.62 -7.75 9.15
CA GLN A 128 -12.24 -8.73 8.23
C GLN A 128 -11.32 -9.20 7.08
N GLU A 129 -10.17 -8.57 6.88
CA GLU A 129 -9.20 -8.91 5.84
C GLU A 129 -7.84 -9.24 6.50
N PRO A 130 -7.04 -10.18 5.95
CA PRO A 130 -5.72 -10.48 6.49
C PRO A 130 -4.82 -9.24 6.42
N MET A 131 -4.58 -8.62 7.57
CA MET A 131 -3.77 -7.43 7.70
C MET A 131 -2.30 -7.82 7.81
N GLN A 132 -1.44 -7.25 6.96
CA GLN A 132 0.01 -7.48 7.03
C GLN A 132 0.63 -6.62 8.14
N LEU A 133 0.27 -6.87 9.40
CA LEU A 133 0.65 -6.00 10.52
C LEU A 133 2.18 -5.93 10.71
N GLY A 134 2.88 -7.04 10.50
CA GLY A 134 4.35 -7.07 10.51
C GLY A 134 4.97 -6.09 9.49
N LEU A 135 4.47 -6.11 8.25
CA LEU A 135 4.93 -5.22 7.19
C LEU A 135 4.58 -3.75 7.49
N VAL A 136 3.37 -3.47 7.99
CA VAL A 136 2.96 -2.12 8.40
C VAL A 136 3.89 -1.57 9.48
N ASN A 137 4.19 -2.37 10.50
CA ASN A 137 5.07 -1.96 11.59
C ASN A 137 6.50 -1.70 11.10
N PHE A 138 7.00 -2.54 10.19
CA PHE A 138 8.31 -2.34 9.58
C PHE A 138 8.37 -1.02 8.79
N MET A 139 7.38 -0.78 7.93
CA MET A 139 7.32 0.45 7.12
C MET A 139 7.20 1.71 7.99
N ASN A 140 6.38 1.66 9.05
CA ASN A 140 6.26 2.78 9.98
C ASN A 140 7.57 3.07 10.72
N ALA A 141 8.31 2.02 11.13
CA ALA A 141 9.61 2.18 11.76
C ALA A 141 10.63 2.81 10.79
N ALA A 142 10.67 2.37 9.54
CA ALA A 142 11.54 2.98 8.52
C ALA A 142 11.23 4.47 8.29
N ILE A 143 9.94 4.82 8.28
CA ILE A 143 9.49 6.22 8.17
C ILE A 143 9.92 7.04 9.39
N ASP A 144 9.72 6.53 10.60
CA ASP A 144 10.08 7.21 11.84
C ASP A 144 11.60 7.40 11.95
N ASP A 145 12.38 6.37 11.62
CA ASP A 145 13.84 6.39 11.64
C ASP A 145 14.38 7.44 10.66
N TYR A 146 13.92 7.43 9.40
CA TYR A 146 14.34 8.42 8.40
C TYR A 146 13.92 9.85 8.78
N ALA A 147 12.74 10.03 9.37
CA ALA A 147 12.30 11.35 9.81
C ALA A 147 13.08 11.87 11.02
N SER A 148 13.56 10.97 11.90
CA SER A 148 14.31 11.33 13.10
C SER A 148 15.65 12.03 12.78
N GLU A 149 16.24 11.75 11.61
CA GLU A 149 17.48 12.36 11.16
C GLU A 149 17.35 13.86 10.83
N ASN A 150 16.14 14.32 10.52
CA ASN A 150 15.90 15.72 10.18
C ASN A 150 14.49 16.18 10.59
N THR A 151 14.43 17.10 11.53
CA THR A 151 13.18 17.64 12.09
C THR A 151 12.25 18.28 11.05
N SER A 152 12.76 18.72 9.89
CA SER A 152 11.92 19.22 8.80
C SER A 152 11.04 18.14 8.16
N ARG A 153 11.34 16.85 8.37
CA ARG A 153 10.59 15.70 7.85
C ARG A 153 9.42 15.30 8.76
N VAL A 154 9.50 15.64 10.05
CA VAL A 154 8.54 15.26 11.09
C VAL A 154 7.08 15.60 10.76
N PRO A 155 6.74 16.77 10.18
CA PRO A 155 5.36 17.10 9.85
C PRO A 155 4.68 16.08 8.94
N ALA A 156 5.45 15.47 8.02
CA ALA A 156 4.96 14.54 7.01
C ALA A 156 4.88 13.07 7.46
N ILE A 157 5.33 12.73 8.67
CA ILE A 157 5.32 11.34 9.18
C ILE A 157 3.93 10.74 9.09
N LYS A 158 2.92 11.43 9.64
CA LYS A 158 1.57 10.88 9.74
C LYS A 158 0.95 10.64 8.36
N THR A 159 1.11 11.60 7.46
CA THR A 159 0.63 11.50 6.07
C THR A 159 1.31 10.32 5.36
N THR A 160 2.64 10.20 5.51
CA THR A 160 3.43 9.11 4.91
C THR A 160 3.03 7.73 5.45
N GLN A 161 2.92 7.57 6.77
CA GLN A 161 2.50 6.32 7.42
C GLN A 161 1.07 5.92 7.02
N THR A 162 0.19 6.90 6.88
CA THR A 162 -1.18 6.64 6.45
C THR A 162 -1.22 6.17 5.00
N MET A 163 -0.49 6.84 4.11
CA MET A 163 -0.43 6.43 2.70
C MET A 163 0.17 5.04 2.56
N ILE A 164 1.28 4.71 3.24
CA ILE A 164 1.89 3.38 3.10
C ILE A 164 0.99 2.27 3.65
N PHE A 165 0.23 2.55 4.72
CA PHE A 165 -0.80 1.64 5.21
C PHE A 165 -1.89 1.38 4.16
N ILE A 166 -2.34 2.44 3.46
CA ILE A 166 -3.29 2.29 2.35
C ILE A 166 -2.66 1.40 1.28
N VAL A 167 -1.43 1.66 0.83
CA VAL A 167 -0.73 0.85 -0.18
C VAL A 167 -0.72 -0.63 0.18
N ILE A 168 -0.28 -0.98 1.39
CA ILE A 168 -0.25 -2.37 1.87
C ILE A 168 -1.64 -3.00 1.79
N ARG A 169 -2.69 -2.27 2.18
CA ARG A 169 -4.07 -2.77 2.05
C ARG A 169 -4.48 -2.99 0.60
N LEU A 170 -4.06 -2.13 -0.33
CA LEU A 170 -4.38 -2.28 -1.75
C LEU A 170 -3.83 -3.59 -2.29
N PHE A 171 -2.56 -3.86 -1.98
CA PHE A 171 -1.92 -5.12 -2.35
C PHE A 171 -2.57 -6.32 -1.65
N SER A 172 -2.87 -6.23 -0.35
CA SER A 172 -3.60 -7.28 0.35
C SER A 172 -4.92 -7.63 -0.32
N ASN A 173 -5.68 -6.63 -0.73
CA ASN A 173 -6.97 -6.81 -1.36
C ASN A 173 -6.84 -7.35 -2.79
N LEU A 174 -5.87 -6.84 -3.55
CA LEU A 174 -5.58 -7.31 -4.90
C LEU A 174 -5.27 -8.82 -4.92
N TYR A 175 -4.38 -9.28 -4.03
CA TYR A 175 -4.01 -10.70 -3.95
C TYR A 175 -5.08 -11.58 -3.30
N SER A 176 -5.91 -11.03 -2.40
CA SER A 176 -7.02 -11.79 -1.79
C SER A 176 -8.18 -12.02 -2.77
N HIS A 177 -8.45 -11.06 -3.66
CA HIS A 177 -9.50 -11.18 -4.66
C HIS A 177 -9.28 -12.34 -5.63
N VAL A 178 -8.03 -12.54 -6.06
CA VAL A 178 -7.68 -13.59 -7.02
C VAL A 178 -7.71 -14.98 -6.39
N SER A 179 -7.29 -15.10 -5.13
CA SER A 179 -7.43 -16.32 -4.34
C SER A 179 -8.90 -16.78 -4.26
N ASN A 180 -9.83 -15.85 -4.01
CA ASN A 180 -11.25 -16.15 -3.89
C ASN A 180 -11.94 -16.43 -5.24
N ALA A 181 -11.45 -15.84 -6.34
CA ALA A 181 -11.97 -16.11 -7.67
C ALA A 181 -11.60 -17.53 -8.16
N ALA A 182 -10.39 -17.99 -7.86
CA ALA A 182 -9.92 -19.33 -8.22
C ALA A 182 -10.67 -20.45 -7.47
N GLU A 183 -10.97 -20.28 -6.18
CA GLU A 183 -11.73 -21.26 -5.40
C GLU A 183 -13.18 -21.42 -5.89
N ASN A 184 -13.83 -20.33 -6.30
CA ASN A 184 -15.20 -20.37 -6.80
C ASN A 184 -15.33 -21.06 -8.18
N TYR A 185 -14.26 -21.08 -8.98
CA TYR A 185 -14.23 -21.80 -10.25
C TYR A 185 -14.03 -23.31 -10.04
N SER A 186 -13.28 -23.72 -9.01
CA SER A 186 -12.99 -25.13 -8.73
C SER A 186 -14.15 -25.91 -8.12
N ILE A 187 -15.20 -25.23 -7.62
CA ILE A 187 -16.41 -25.85 -7.05
C ILE A 187 -17.50 -26.07 -8.13
N ARG A 188 -17.29 -25.59 -9.37
CA ARG A 188 -18.27 -25.66 -10.46
C ARG A 188 -17.90 -26.63 -11.60
N VAL A 189 -16.95 -27.55 -11.40
CA VAL A 189 -16.58 -28.59 -12.38
C VAL A 189 -16.99 -29.97 -11.87
#